data_AF-A0A9W6H3R3-F1
#
_entry.id   AF-A0A9W6H3R3-F1
#
_cell.length_a   1.000
_cell.length_b   1.000
_cell.length_c   1.000
_cell.angle_alpha   90.00
_cell.angle_beta   90.00
_cell.angle_gamma   90.00
#
_symmetry.space_group_name_H-M   'P 1'
#
loop_
_entity.id
_entity.type
_entity.pdbx_description
1 polymer ?
#
loop_
_entity_poly.entity_id
_entity_poly.type
_entity_poly.pdbx_seq_one_letter_code
_entity_poly.pdbx_strand_id
1 'polypeptide(L)'
;MLTRAWTIALAMLAAGQALVIAPGDVEAVPVCAAPNAWISCPDNEEDHVELEGERHIPQAPPPQQQNPQQEYEYIDYGDNGLPQVPGQQEERVPCRLENWPEARDQCRVEKPPAEEDPEPEAPVIPPLTERDVLTFAPAPPSVTTEPAGIAIVGMPMNVVAPAQEHVAGGSLFGLPVTVTFTPASFAFDFGDGTVQTVGSGGSTWNDLGLPEFSATETSHAYAARGSYDVVVAVSYSAVVDFGVWGVYPVDGLVTATSAGSSVRVVEAHTALVEGSCVENPAGPGC
;
A
#
# COMPACT_ATOMS: atom_id res chain seq x y z
N MET A 1 -48.93 8.89 -20.22
CA MET A 1 -48.40 9.52 -21.44
C MET A 1 -47.42 10.60 -21.03
N LEU A 2 -46.12 10.35 -21.21
CA LEU A 2 -44.99 11.28 -21.39
C LEU A 2 -43.70 10.56 -20.97
N THR A 3 -43.25 9.70 -21.89
CA THR A 3 -41.93 9.10 -21.96
C THR A 3 -40.91 10.18 -22.34
N ARG A 4 -39.85 10.35 -21.54
CA ARG A 4 -38.67 11.12 -21.94
C ARG A 4 -37.49 10.17 -22.09
N ALA A 5 -37.19 9.87 -23.35
CA ALA A 5 -36.00 9.17 -23.80
C ALA A 5 -34.76 10.02 -23.51
N TRP A 6 -33.73 9.40 -22.94
CA TRP A 6 -32.38 9.95 -22.87
C TRP A 6 -31.49 9.11 -23.77
N THR A 7 -31.19 9.68 -24.94
CA THR A 7 -30.23 9.17 -25.92
C THR A 7 -28.85 9.66 -25.49
N ILE A 8 -27.97 8.78 -24.99
CA ILE A 8 -26.57 9.12 -24.75
C ILE A 8 -25.76 8.76 -25.99
N ALA A 9 -25.08 9.77 -26.53
CA ALA A 9 -24.28 9.71 -27.73
C ALA A 9 -22.99 8.90 -27.51
N LEU A 10 -22.72 8.00 -28.45
CA LEU A 10 -21.51 7.21 -28.59
C LEU A 10 -20.38 8.11 -29.14
N ALA A 11 -19.32 8.33 -28.37
CA ALA A 11 -18.11 9.00 -28.85
C ALA A 11 -17.05 7.96 -29.24
N MET A 12 -16.76 7.88 -30.54
CA MET A 12 -15.61 7.19 -31.14
C MET A 12 -14.40 8.13 -31.18
N LEU A 13 -13.23 7.67 -30.71
CA LEU A 13 -11.83 8.09 -31.03
C LEU A 13 -10.95 7.57 -29.88
N ALA A 14 -9.78 6.97 -30.02
CA ALA A 14 -8.89 6.68 -31.14
C ALA A 14 -7.96 5.52 -30.70
N ALA A 15 -7.51 4.70 -31.65
CA ALA A 15 -6.56 3.60 -31.39
C ALA A 15 -5.17 4.16 -31.02
N GLY A 16 -4.77 3.98 -29.77
CA GLY A 16 -3.39 4.17 -29.31
C GLY A 16 -2.58 2.91 -29.61
N GLN A 17 -1.51 3.06 -30.40
CA GLN A 17 -0.62 1.96 -30.76
C GLN A 17 0.23 1.55 -29.55
N ALA A 18 0.21 0.26 -29.22
CA ALA A 18 1.09 -0.35 -28.23
C ALA A 18 2.52 -0.46 -28.81
N LEU A 19 3.48 0.16 -28.14
CA LEU A 19 4.90 -0.05 -28.40
C LEU A 19 5.32 -1.35 -27.71
N VAL A 20 5.48 -2.41 -28.50
CA VAL A 20 6.05 -3.69 -28.05
C VAL A 20 7.55 -3.50 -27.86
N ILE A 21 8.01 -3.53 -26.61
CA ILE A 21 9.43 -3.64 -26.28
C ILE A 21 9.80 -5.12 -26.38
N ALA A 22 10.68 -5.46 -27.31
CA ALA A 22 11.24 -6.80 -27.44
C ALA A 22 12.06 -7.17 -26.20
N PRO A 23 11.99 -8.42 -25.69
CA PRO A 23 12.90 -8.87 -24.65
C PRO A 23 14.33 -8.94 -25.21
N GLY A 24 15.26 -8.30 -24.50
CA GLY A 24 16.70 -8.39 -24.78
C GLY A 24 17.21 -9.81 -24.58
N ASP A 25 18.17 -10.19 -25.42
CA ASP A 25 18.88 -11.46 -25.40
C ASP A 25 19.52 -11.71 -24.03
N VAL A 26 19.04 -12.76 -23.33
CA VAL A 26 19.72 -13.28 -22.15
C VAL A 26 20.75 -14.28 -22.65
N GLU A 27 22.02 -13.88 -22.67
CA GLU A 27 23.13 -14.78 -22.95
C GLU A 27 23.18 -15.89 -21.89
N ALA A 28 23.23 -17.13 -22.37
CA ALA A 28 23.29 -18.32 -21.54
C ALA A 28 24.63 -18.41 -20.79
N VAL A 29 24.54 -18.55 -19.46
CA VAL A 29 25.68 -18.90 -18.60
C VAL A 29 26.09 -20.35 -18.87
N PRO A 30 27.35 -20.67 -19.20
CA PRO A 30 27.75 -22.06 -19.41
C PRO A 30 27.83 -22.80 -18.08
N VAL A 31 26.95 -23.79 -17.91
CA VAL A 31 27.03 -24.80 -16.85
C VAL A 31 28.02 -25.88 -17.28
N CYS A 32 29.05 -26.13 -16.46
CA CYS A 32 29.97 -27.24 -16.62
C CYS A 32 29.26 -28.56 -16.30
N ALA A 33 29.08 -29.44 -17.30
CA ALA A 33 28.59 -30.79 -17.10
C ALA A 33 29.33 -31.83 -17.99
N ALA A 34 30.29 -32.52 -17.36
CA ALA A 34 30.73 -33.91 -17.59
C ALA A 34 31.57 -34.27 -18.86
N PRO A 35 32.18 -35.47 -18.94
CA PRO A 35 33.33 -35.86 -18.11
C PRO A 35 34.44 -36.58 -18.92
N ASN A 36 35.17 -35.92 -19.84
CA ASN A 36 36.33 -36.55 -20.52
C ASN A 36 37.02 -35.63 -21.53
N ALA A 37 37.85 -34.70 -21.05
CA ALA A 37 39.01 -34.20 -21.77
C ALA A 37 39.93 -33.48 -20.79
N TRP A 38 41.19 -33.90 -20.75
CA TRP A 38 42.25 -33.26 -19.98
C TRP A 38 42.59 -31.89 -20.59
N ILE A 39 41.99 -30.83 -20.06
CA ILE A 39 42.49 -29.46 -20.20
C ILE A 39 42.34 -28.79 -18.84
N SER A 40 43.47 -28.39 -18.27
CA SER A 40 43.63 -27.82 -16.95
C SER A 40 42.74 -26.58 -16.74
N CYS A 41 41.93 -26.60 -15.68
CA CYS A 41 41.52 -25.36 -15.01
C CYS A 41 42.74 -24.89 -14.20
N PRO A 42 43.16 -23.61 -14.27
CA PRO A 42 44.15 -23.11 -13.34
C PRO A 42 43.55 -23.16 -11.93
N ASP A 43 44.23 -23.88 -11.04
CA ASP A 43 43.99 -23.81 -9.60
C ASP A 43 44.24 -22.37 -9.14
N ASN A 44 43.16 -21.68 -8.78
CA ASN A 44 43.28 -20.56 -7.86
C ASN A 44 43.08 -21.16 -6.47
N GLU A 45 44.19 -21.64 -5.90
CA GLU A 45 44.37 -21.68 -4.46
C GLU A 45 44.11 -20.27 -3.92
N GLU A 46 42.91 -20.05 -3.38
CA GLU A 46 42.55 -19.08 -2.33
C GLU A 46 41.01 -19.02 -2.25
N ASP A 47 40.38 -20.04 -1.69
CA ASP A 47 38.99 -19.94 -1.22
C ASP A 47 38.96 -20.11 0.30
N HIS A 48 39.50 -19.10 0.96
CA HIS A 48 39.22 -18.79 2.35
C HIS A 48 38.37 -17.51 2.33
N VAL A 49 37.04 -17.65 2.34
CA VAL A 49 36.19 -16.51 2.72
C VAL A 49 36.29 -16.40 4.24
N GLU A 50 37.17 -15.51 4.70
CA GLU A 50 37.12 -15.00 6.06
C GLU A 50 35.87 -14.12 6.16
N LEU A 51 34.78 -14.72 6.65
CA LEU A 51 33.67 -13.93 7.16
C LEU A 51 34.15 -13.30 8.47
N GLU A 52 34.85 -12.17 8.38
CA GLU A 52 34.83 -11.19 9.46
C GLU A 52 33.39 -10.68 9.55
N GLY A 53 32.58 -11.43 10.30
CA GLY A 53 31.31 -10.94 10.79
C GLY A 53 31.59 -9.84 11.77
N GLU A 54 31.74 -8.60 11.28
CA GLU A 54 31.56 -7.42 12.11
C GLU A 54 30.13 -7.48 12.63
N ARG A 55 29.98 -8.00 13.85
CA ARG A 55 28.78 -7.76 14.64
C ARG A 55 28.72 -6.26 14.87
N HIS A 56 27.95 -5.57 14.04
CA HIS A 56 27.35 -4.32 14.44
C HIS A 56 26.35 -4.63 15.55
N ILE A 57 26.86 -4.71 16.78
CA ILE A 57 26.05 -4.44 17.96
C ILE A 57 25.59 -2.99 17.76
N PRO A 58 24.28 -2.70 17.73
CA PRO A 58 23.82 -1.33 17.76
C PRO A 58 24.47 -0.68 18.98
N GLN A 59 25.36 0.29 18.76
CA GLN A 59 25.90 1.05 19.86
C GLN A 59 24.69 1.68 20.55
N ALA A 60 24.47 1.33 21.81
CA ALA A 60 23.58 2.12 22.64
C ALA A 60 24.04 3.58 22.51
N PRO A 61 23.13 4.53 22.28
CA PRO A 61 23.51 5.92 22.13
C PRO A 61 24.37 6.30 23.35
N PRO A 62 25.49 7.00 23.16
CA PRO A 62 26.33 7.37 24.27
C PRO A 62 25.46 8.09 25.30
N PRO A 63 25.63 7.85 26.62
CA PRO A 63 24.94 8.64 27.61
C PRO A 63 25.23 10.09 27.30
N GLN A 64 24.18 10.87 27.03
CA GLN A 64 24.32 12.30 26.78
C GLN A 64 25.10 12.85 27.98
N GLN A 65 26.34 13.26 27.74
CA GLN A 65 27.12 13.95 28.73
C GLN A 65 26.39 15.25 29.00
N GLN A 66 25.62 15.28 30.09
CA GLN A 66 25.27 16.51 30.76
C GLN A 66 26.55 17.04 31.39
N ASN A 67 27.40 17.64 30.57
CA ASN A 67 28.36 18.61 31.01
C ASN A 67 28.59 19.57 29.83
N PRO A 68 28.16 20.83 29.92
CA PRO A 68 28.46 21.82 28.90
C PRO A 68 29.96 22.13 29.00
N GLN A 69 30.79 21.32 28.35
CA GLN A 69 32.14 21.74 28.03
C GLN A 69 32.00 22.82 26.97
N GLN A 70 32.11 24.05 27.44
CA GLN A 70 32.14 25.25 26.64
C GLN A 70 33.19 25.08 25.54
N GLU A 71 32.71 25.05 24.31
CA GLU A 71 33.56 25.18 23.14
C GLU A 71 33.97 26.66 23.06
N TYR A 72 35.24 26.94 23.30
CA TYR A 72 35.81 28.28 23.17
C TYR A 72 36.59 28.33 21.86
N GLU A 73 36.18 29.22 20.97
CA GLU A 73 36.94 29.58 19.78
C GLU A 73 37.85 30.77 20.12
N TYR A 74 39.15 30.63 19.86
CA TYR A 74 40.15 31.68 20.13
C TYR A 74 40.30 32.57 18.90
N ILE A 75 40.01 33.87 19.06
CA ILE A 75 40.30 34.88 18.05
C ILE A 75 41.56 35.64 18.48
N ASP A 76 42.64 35.54 17.69
CA ASP A 76 43.88 36.28 17.92
C ASP A 76 43.77 37.69 17.34
N TYR A 77 43.68 38.71 18.20
CA TYR A 77 43.81 40.10 17.77
C TYR A 77 45.29 40.42 17.61
N GLY A 78 45.79 40.19 16.39
CA GLY A 78 47.07 40.71 15.97
C GLY A 78 47.15 42.21 16.21
N ASP A 79 48.17 42.61 16.98
CA ASP A 79 48.58 43.99 17.22
C ASP A 79 48.72 44.75 15.88
N ASN A 80 47.69 45.50 15.48
CA ASN A 80 47.77 46.54 14.46
C ASN A 80 46.65 47.58 14.67
N GLY A 81 47.03 48.67 15.34
CA GLY A 81 46.60 50.05 15.11
C GLY A 81 45.19 50.31 14.56
N LEU A 82 44.34 50.85 15.42
CA LEU A 82 43.03 51.43 15.14
C LEU A 82 43.06 52.49 14.01
N PRO A 83 42.01 52.52 13.17
CA PRO A 83 41.35 53.79 12.86
C PRO A 83 39.86 53.73 13.23
N GLN A 84 39.43 54.70 14.04
CA GLN A 84 38.06 54.88 14.50
C GLN A 84 37.17 55.39 13.36
N VAL A 85 36.04 54.72 13.08
CA VAL A 85 34.98 55.25 12.22
C VAL A 85 34.06 56.15 13.06
N PRO A 86 33.84 57.43 12.71
CA PRO A 86 32.98 58.30 13.51
C PRO A 86 31.51 57.94 13.30
N GLY A 87 30.80 57.59 14.38
CA GLY A 87 29.33 57.65 14.41
C GLY A 87 28.57 56.40 14.86
N GLN A 88 29.24 55.31 15.26
CA GLN A 88 28.53 54.20 15.90
C GLN A 88 28.66 54.31 17.42
N GLN A 89 27.52 54.50 18.08
CA GLN A 89 27.42 54.37 19.53
C GLN A 89 27.82 52.94 19.88
N GLU A 90 29.03 52.76 20.39
CA GLU A 90 29.44 51.54 21.07
C GLU A 90 28.57 51.39 22.30
N GLU A 91 27.52 50.58 22.17
CA GLU A 91 26.86 49.96 23.31
C GLU A 91 27.89 49.05 23.97
N ARG A 92 28.65 49.62 24.91
CA ARG A 92 29.69 48.91 25.65
C ARG A 92 29.03 47.79 26.44
N VAL A 93 29.15 46.58 25.91
CA VAL A 93 28.88 45.35 26.66
C VAL A 93 29.76 45.40 27.92
N PRO A 94 29.19 45.36 29.14
CA PRO A 94 30.00 45.45 30.35
C PRO A 94 30.71 44.12 30.57
N CYS A 95 31.95 44.01 30.09
CA CYS A 95 32.81 42.88 30.43
C CYS A 95 33.26 43.05 31.89
N ARG A 96 32.82 42.15 32.79
CA ARG A 96 33.37 42.07 34.15
C ARG A 96 34.75 41.45 34.06
N LEU A 97 35.79 42.26 34.21
CA LEU A 97 37.17 41.78 34.38
C LEU A 97 37.28 41.10 35.75
N GLU A 98 37.30 39.78 35.79
CA GLU A 98 37.70 39.04 36.99
C GLU A 98 39.24 39.02 37.05
N ASN A 99 39.80 39.66 38.07
CA ASN A 99 41.25 39.66 38.33
C ASN A 99 41.72 38.25 38.72
N TRP A 100 42.06 37.44 37.72
CA TRP A 100 42.80 36.19 37.89
C TRP A 100 44.20 36.31 37.27
N PRO A 101 45.29 35.93 37.96
CA PRO A 101 46.65 36.29 37.54
C PRO A 101 47.15 35.60 36.26
N GLU A 102 46.39 34.66 35.71
CA GLU A 102 46.81 33.81 34.59
C GLU A 102 45.87 33.90 33.37
N ALA A 103 44.78 34.66 33.45
CA ALA A 103 43.87 34.88 32.33
C ALA A 103 44.22 36.18 31.61
N ARG A 104 45.05 36.08 30.56
CA ARG A 104 45.25 37.18 29.60
C ARG A 104 43.91 37.47 28.92
N ASP A 105 43.40 38.69 29.13
CA ASP A 105 42.41 39.41 28.31
C ASP A 105 41.39 38.56 27.54
N GLN A 106 40.57 37.77 28.24
CA GLN A 106 39.48 37.02 27.60
C GLN A 106 38.12 37.52 28.07
N CYS A 107 37.40 38.14 27.14
CA CYS A 107 36.00 38.49 27.31
C CYS A 107 35.16 37.22 27.10
N ARG A 108 34.60 36.67 28.17
CA ARG A 108 33.52 35.67 28.04
C ARG A 108 32.22 36.44 27.77
N VAL A 109 31.74 36.38 26.54
CA VAL A 109 30.36 36.74 26.21
C VAL A 109 29.49 35.53 26.54
N GLU A 110 28.54 35.66 27.46
CA GLU A 110 27.53 34.62 27.63
C GLU A 110 26.75 34.51 26.33
N LYS A 111 26.80 33.33 25.69
CA LYS A 111 25.98 33.05 24.51
C LYS A 111 24.53 33.30 24.93
N PRO A 112 23.78 34.17 24.23
CA PRO A 112 22.34 34.31 24.47
C PRO A 112 21.71 32.91 24.44
N PRO A 113 20.77 32.59 25.34
CA PRO A 113 20.05 31.32 25.26
C PRO A 113 19.55 31.15 23.83
N ALA A 114 19.74 29.96 23.26
CA ALA A 114 19.26 29.68 21.92
C ALA A 114 17.78 30.02 21.87
N GLU A 115 17.38 30.88 20.92
CA GLU A 115 15.98 31.14 20.66
C GLU A 115 15.37 29.79 20.23
N GLU A 116 14.49 29.24 21.07
CA GLU A 116 13.71 28.06 20.71
C GLU A 116 12.81 28.47 19.54
N ASP A 117 12.97 27.82 18.39
CA ASP A 117 12.07 28.03 17.26
C ASP A 117 10.62 27.85 17.75
N PRO A 118 9.71 28.78 17.44
CA PRO A 118 8.33 28.65 17.89
C PRO A 118 7.75 27.34 17.37
N GLU A 119 7.18 26.54 18.28
CA GLU A 119 6.52 25.27 17.91
C GLU A 119 5.45 25.56 16.85
N PRO A 120 5.41 24.79 15.73
CA PRO A 120 4.49 25.07 14.64
C PRO A 120 3.05 25.10 15.15
N GLU A 121 2.31 26.15 14.78
CA GLU A 121 0.89 26.25 15.11
C GLU A 121 0.13 25.04 14.55
N ALA A 122 -0.68 24.40 15.39
CA ALA A 122 -1.44 23.24 14.98
C ALA A 122 -2.43 23.60 13.86
N PRO A 123 -2.45 22.85 12.74
CA PRO A 123 -3.38 23.09 11.66
C PRO A 123 -4.81 22.79 12.12
N VAL A 124 -5.77 23.59 11.65
CA VAL A 124 -7.19 23.32 11.88
C VAL A 124 -7.64 22.25 10.89
N ILE A 125 -7.86 21.03 11.38
CA ILE A 125 -8.36 19.90 10.59
C ILE A 125 -9.90 19.87 10.72
N PRO A 126 -10.67 20.12 9.64
CA PRO A 126 -12.12 20.01 9.68
C PRO A 126 -12.56 18.54 9.81
N PRO A 127 -13.83 18.27 10.18
CA PRO A 127 -14.39 16.92 10.11
C PRO A 127 -14.22 16.34 8.71
N LEU A 128 -13.69 15.12 8.64
CA LEU A 128 -13.41 14.43 7.38
C LEU A 128 -14.64 13.68 6.90
N THR A 129 -14.93 13.74 5.60
CA THR A 129 -16.05 13.04 4.98
C THR A 129 -15.57 12.07 3.91
N GLU A 130 -16.44 11.15 3.49
CA GLU A 130 -16.13 10.17 2.45
C GLU A 130 -15.63 10.84 1.16
N ARG A 131 -16.13 12.05 0.85
CA ARG A 131 -15.76 12.82 -0.35
C ARG A 131 -14.30 13.25 -0.36
N ASP A 132 -13.75 13.57 0.80
CA ASP A 132 -12.37 14.07 0.93
C ASP A 132 -11.37 12.97 0.60
N VAL A 133 -11.73 11.71 0.86
CA VAL A 133 -10.84 10.56 0.68
C VAL A 133 -11.09 9.76 -0.60
N LEU A 134 -12.05 10.16 -1.46
CA LEU A 134 -12.38 9.42 -2.68
C LEU A 134 -11.20 9.25 -3.65
N THR A 135 -10.28 10.22 -3.69
CA THR A 135 -9.08 10.13 -4.55
C THR A 135 -8.08 9.07 -4.09
N PHE A 136 -8.19 8.63 -2.84
CA PHE A 136 -7.37 7.57 -2.23
C PHE A 136 -8.09 6.22 -2.20
N ALA A 137 -9.31 6.15 -2.75
CA ALA A 137 -10.15 4.97 -2.63
C ALA A 137 -9.47 3.71 -3.18
N PRO A 138 -9.71 2.54 -2.55
CA PRO A 138 -9.22 1.27 -3.05
C PRO A 138 -9.68 1.02 -4.50
N ALA A 139 -8.86 0.29 -5.25
CA ALA A 139 -9.29 -0.19 -6.57
C ALA A 139 -10.54 -1.08 -6.44
N PRO A 140 -11.40 -1.14 -7.49
CA PRO A 140 -12.49 -2.08 -7.56
C PRO A 140 -12.06 -3.52 -7.20
N PRO A 141 -12.79 -4.22 -6.32
CA PRO A 141 -12.47 -5.59 -5.96
C PRO A 141 -12.68 -6.52 -7.15
N SER A 142 -11.95 -7.64 -7.18
CA SER A 142 -12.27 -8.75 -8.06
C SER A 142 -13.47 -9.54 -7.50
N VAL A 143 -14.18 -10.21 -8.38
CA VAL A 143 -15.24 -11.15 -8.01
C VAL A 143 -15.06 -12.44 -8.82
N THR A 144 -15.04 -13.57 -8.12
CA THR A 144 -14.99 -14.91 -8.71
C THR A 144 -16.15 -15.75 -8.21
N THR A 145 -16.49 -16.78 -8.98
CA THR A 145 -17.55 -17.73 -8.63
C THR A 145 -17.01 -19.14 -8.62
N GLU A 146 -17.62 -20.02 -7.83
CA GLU A 146 -17.34 -21.45 -7.83
C GLU A 146 -18.66 -22.23 -7.98
N PRO A 147 -18.79 -23.10 -8.99
CA PRO A 147 -17.83 -23.32 -10.08
C PRO A 147 -17.67 -22.08 -10.98
N ALA A 148 -16.48 -21.92 -11.58
CA ALA A 148 -16.12 -20.72 -12.33
C ALA A 148 -17.11 -20.41 -13.46
N GLY A 149 -17.90 -19.35 -13.29
CA GLY A 149 -18.87 -18.84 -14.27
C GLY A 149 -20.07 -19.75 -14.52
N ILE A 150 -20.26 -20.81 -13.73
CA ILE A 150 -21.34 -21.79 -13.92
C ILE A 150 -22.12 -21.96 -12.63
N ALA A 151 -23.45 -21.93 -12.72
CA ALA A 151 -24.33 -22.32 -11.63
C ALA A 151 -25.33 -23.38 -12.12
N ILE A 152 -25.79 -24.24 -11.22
CA ILE A 152 -26.86 -25.19 -11.49
C ILE A 152 -28.14 -24.67 -10.83
N VAL A 153 -29.26 -24.70 -11.54
CA VAL A 153 -30.57 -24.29 -11.01
C VAL A 153 -30.83 -24.99 -9.67
N GLY A 154 -31.13 -24.20 -8.64
CA GLY A 154 -31.45 -24.67 -7.30
C GLY A 154 -30.26 -25.17 -6.46
N MET A 155 -29.03 -25.11 -6.97
CA MET A 155 -27.82 -25.49 -6.22
C MET A 155 -27.01 -24.26 -5.79
N PRO A 156 -26.34 -24.29 -4.62
CA PRO A 156 -25.47 -23.21 -4.19
C PRO A 156 -24.28 -23.04 -5.14
N MET A 157 -24.11 -21.84 -5.69
CA MET A 157 -22.89 -21.36 -6.32
C MET A 157 -22.20 -20.42 -5.32
N ASN A 158 -20.93 -20.66 -5.02
CA ASN A 158 -20.16 -19.79 -4.14
C ASN A 158 -19.72 -18.52 -4.91
N VAL A 159 -19.69 -17.39 -4.23
CA VAL A 159 -19.13 -16.14 -4.76
C VAL A 159 -18.07 -15.63 -3.79
N VAL A 160 -16.90 -15.28 -4.32
CA VAL A 160 -15.77 -14.79 -3.54
C VAL A 160 -15.35 -13.44 -4.07
N ALA A 161 -15.27 -12.46 -3.19
CA ALA A 161 -14.86 -11.09 -3.48
C ALA A 161 -13.81 -10.64 -2.45
N PRO A 162 -12.54 -11.00 -2.64
CA PRO A 162 -11.50 -10.70 -1.66
C PRO A 162 -11.30 -9.18 -1.57
N ALA A 163 -11.35 -8.66 -0.35
CA ALA A 163 -10.97 -7.29 -0.05
C ALA A 163 -10.16 -7.27 1.25
N GLN A 164 -9.12 -6.46 1.25
CA GLN A 164 -8.22 -6.29 2.39
C GLN A 164 -8.08 -4.81 2.73
N GLU A 165 -7.39 -4.53 3.83
CA GLU A 165 -7.00 -3.18 4.15
C GLU A 165 -6.17 -2.55 3.02
N HIS A 166 -6.47 -1.29 2.71
CA HIS A 166 -5.75 -0.52 1.70
C HIS A 166 -5.20 0.74 2.35
N VAL A 167 -3.88 0.94 2.22
CA VAL A 167 -3.19 2.12 2.73
C VAL A 167 -2.69 2.95 1.57
N ALA A 168 -3.01 4.24 1.57
CA ALA A 168 -2.64 5.18 0.54
C ALA A 168 -2.04 6.45 1.15
N GLY A 169 -0.91 6.91 0.61
CA GLY A 169 -0.30 8.18 0.99
C GLY A 169 -0.72 9.31 0.03
N GLY A 170 -0.75 10.54 0.54
CA GLY A 170 -0.82 11.73 -0.30
C GLY A 170 -1.00 13.00 0.49
N SER A 171 -1.86 13.90 0.01
CA SER A 171 -2.11 15.17 0.69
C SER A 171 -3.59 15.50 0.80
N LEU A 172 -3.99 15.96 1.99
CA LEU A 172 -5.29 16.50 2.31
C LEU A 172 -5.12 17.86 2.98
N PHE A 173 -5.86 18.87 2.50
CA PHE A 173 -5.76 20.25 3.00
C PHE A 173 -4.33 20.84 3.00
N GLY A 174 -3.48 20.38 2.07
CA GLY A 174 -2.08 20.82 1.98
C GLY A 174 -1.13 20.15 2.98
N LEU A 175 -1.62 19.21 3.79
CA LEU A 175 -0.83 18.42 4.74
C LEU A 175 -0.55 17.03 4.14
N PRO A 176 0.62 16.43 4.38
CA PRO A 176 0.87 15.04 4.05
C PRO A 176 0.04 14.13 4.95
N VAL A 177 -0.56 13.09 4.36
CA VAL A 177 -1.42 12.14 5.07
C VAL A 177 -1.19 10.71 4.63
N THR A 178 -1.51 9.78 5.53
CA THR A 178 -1.72 8.37 5.22
C THR A 178 -3.17 8.01 5.49
N VAL A 179 -3.88 7.46 4.51
CA VAL A 179 -5.26 7.03 4.62
C VAL A 179 -5.31 5.50 4.66
N THR A 180 -5.96 4.95 5.68
CA THR A 180 -6.19 3.51 5.84
C THR A 180 -7.67 3.22 5.64
N PHE A 181 -7.99 2.38 4.66
CA PHE A 181 -9.32 1.88 4.35
C PHE A 181 -9.48 0.44 4.84
N THR A 182 -10.47 0.18 5.67
CA THR A 182 -10.79 -1.17 6.19
C THR A 182 -12.15 -1.63 5.65
N PRO A 183 -12.26 -2.81 5.02
CA PRO A 183 -13.55 -3.34 4.55
C PRO A 183 -14.52 -3.50 5.73
N ALA A 184 -15.72 -2.93 5.58
CA ALA A 184 -16.75 -2.95 6.62
C ALA A 184 -17.99 -3.77 6.22
N SER A 185 -18.36 -3.80 4.94
CA SER A 185 -19.47 -4.61 4.44
C SER A 185 -19.36 -4.91 2.95
N PHE A 186 -20.00 -6.00 2.53
CA PHE A 186 -20.00 -6.51 1.16
C PHE A 186 -21.44 -6.71 0.71
N ALA A 187 -21.86 -6.04 -0.36
CA ALA A 187 -23.15 -6.22 -0.99
C ALA A 187 -22.98 -6.98 -2.31
N PHE A 188 -23.48 -8.21 -2.35
CA PHE A 188 -23.49 -9.09 -3.51
C PHE A 188 -24.81 -8.92 -4.24
N ASP A 189 -24.78 -8.42 -5.46
CA ASP A 189 -25.90 -8.40 -6.40
C ASP A 189 -25.73 -9.58 -7.37
N PHE A 190 -26.66 -10.52 -7.36
CA PHE A 190 -26.58 -11.74 -8.17
C PHE A 190 -27.20 -11.56 -9.57
N GLY A 191 -27.70 -10.37 -9.91
CA GLY A 191 -28.23 -10.07 -11.24
C GLY A 191 -29.61 -10.66 -11.55
N ASP A 192 -30.19 -11.45 -10.64
CA ASP A 192 -31.57 -11.96 -10.72
C ASP A 192 -32.57 -11.12 -9.90
N GLY A 193 -32.13 -9.95 -9.43
CA GLY A 193 -32.89 -9.04 -8.57
C GLY A 193 -32.71 -9.32 -7.07
N THR A 194 -31.92 -10.33 -6.69
CA THR A 194 -31.54 -10.59 -5.31
C THR A 194 -30.23 -9.90 -4.96
N VAL A 195 -30.19 -9.32 -3.76
CA VAL A 195 -28.99 -8.69 -3.19
C VAL A 195 -28.81 -9.20 -1.76
N GLN A 196 -27.59 -9.59 -1.42
CA GLN A 196 -27.22 -10.03 -0.08
C GLN A 196 -26.10 -9.15 0.48
N THR A 197 -26.24 -8.74 1.74
CA THR A 197 -25.18 -7.99 2.44
C THR A 197 -24.61 -8.82 3.58
N VAL A 198 -23.28 -8.97 3.61
CA VAL A 198 -22.54 -9.76 4.61
C VAL A 198 -21.29 -9.02 5.07
N GLY A 199 -20.66 -9.51 6.14
CA GLY A 199 -19.49 -8.88 6.76
C GLY A 199 -18.15 -9.28 6.12
N SER A 200 -18.15 -10.25 5.21
CA SER A 200 -16.93 -10.79 4.60
C SER A 200 -17.09 -10.94 3.07
N GLY A 201 -15.95 -10.98 2.37
CA GLY A 201 -15.90 -11.28 0.95
C GLY A 201 -16.10 -12.77 0.62
N GLY A 202 -16.32 -13.62 1.62
CA GLY A 202 -16.34 -15.08 1.47
C GLY A 202 -14.93 -15.67 1.27
N SER A 203 -14.90 -17.00 1.19
CA SER A 203 -13.70 -17.80 0.92
C SER A 203 -14.02 -18.90 -0.08
N THR A 204 -12.99 -19.42 -0.76
CA THR A 204 -13.17 -20.54 -1.68
C THR A 204 -13.60 -21.81 -0.94
N TRP A 205 -14.30 -22.72 -1.61
CA TRP A 205 -14.61 -24.04 -1.06
C TRP A 205 -13.35 -24.80 -0.64
N ASN A 206 -12.27 -24.67 -1.42
CA ASN A 206 -10.99 -25.28 -1.09
C ASN A 206 -10.42 -24.76 0.25
N ASP A 207 -10.43 -23.45 0.46
CA ASP A 207 -9.94 -22.84 1.71
C ASP A 207 -10.82 -23.19 2.92
N LEU A 208 -12.12 -23.41 2.68
CA LEU A 208 -13.07 -23.85 3.70
C LEU A 208 -13.06 -25.36 3.94
N GLY A 209 -12.36 -26.14 3.10
CA GLY A 209 -12.39 -27.61 3.14
C GLY A 209 -13.78 -28.18 2.83
N LEU A 210 -14.58 -27.49 2.02
CA LEU A 210 -15.94 -27.87 1.65
C LEU A 210 -15.98 -28.50 0.25
N PRO A 211 -16.88 -29.48 0.01
CA PRO A 211 -17.12 -29.99 -1.34
C PRO A 211 -17.84 -28.97 -2.22
N GLU A 212 -17.73 -29.14 -3.54
CA GLU A 212 -18.45 -28.34 -4.54
C GLU A 212 -19.96 -28.33 -4.26
N PHE A 213 -20.60 -27.19 -4.51
CA PHE A 213 -22.02 -26.91 -4.24
C PHE A 213 -22.42 -26.88 -2.75
N SER A 214 -21.46 -26.77 -1.84
CA SER A 214 -21.75 -26.49 -0.43
C SER A 214 -22.23 -25.05 -0.26
N ALA A 215 -23.25 -24.84 0.58
CA ALA A 215 -23.67 -23.51 0.95
C ALA A 215 -22.60 -22.81 1.81
N THR A 216 -22.32 -21.54 1.50
CA THR A 216 -21.42 -20.63 2.22
C THR A 216 -22.18 -19.35 2.57
N GLU A 217 -21.58 -18.47 3.38
CA GLU A 217 -22.16 -17.16 3.71
C GLU A 217 -22.47 -16.33 2.45
N THR A 218 -21.65 -16.46 1.41
CA THR A 218 -21.73 -15.71 0.14
C THR A 218 -22.27 -16.55 -1.03
N SER A 219 -22.89 -17.69 -0.76
CA SER A 219 -23.46 -18.54 -1.80
C SER A 219 -24.85 -18.09 -2.25
N HIS A 220 -25.18 -18.36 -3.52
CA HIS A 220 -26.50 -18.11 -4.08
C HIS A 220 -27.02 -19.28 -4.90
N ALA A 221 -28.34 -19.48 -4.92
CA ALA A 221 -29.00 -20.52 -5.69
C ALA A 221 -30.04 -19.92 -6.63
N TYR A 222 -29.75 -19.91 -7.93
CA TYR A 222 -30.64 -19.37 -8.95
C TYR A 222 -31.86 -20.26 -9.19
N ALA A 223 -33.02 -19.64 -9.35
CA ALA A 223 -34.29 -20.35 -9.58
C ALA A 223 -34.55 -20.73 -11.04
N ALA A 224 -33.84 -20.11 -12.00
CA ALA A 224 -34.07 -20.31 -13.43
C ALA A 224 -32.77 -20.29 -14.23
N ARG A 225 -32.77 -20.98 -15.38
CA ARG A 225 -31.66 -20.90 -16.34
C ARG A 225 -31.54 -19.51 -16.94
N GLY A 226 -30.32 -19.11 -17.26
CA GLY A 226 -30.06 -17.81 -17.87
C GLY A 226 -28.58 -17.45 -17.83
N SER A 227 -28.31 -16.22 -18.25
CA SER A 227 -27.03 -15.55 -18.02
C SER A 227 -27.31 -14.38 -17.08
N TYR A 228 -26.51 -14.29 -16.02
CA TYR A 228 -26.60 -13.28 -14.98
C TYR A 228 -25.22 -12.68 -14.76
N ASP A 229 -25.16 -11.42 -14.33
CA ASP A 229 -23.90 -10.77 -13.97
C ASP A 229 -23.89 -10.53 -12.47
N VAL A 230 -22.91 -11.13 -11.80
CA VAL A 230 -22.71 -10.99 -10.35
C VAL A 230 -21.80 -9.80 -10.10
N VAL A 231 -22.28 -8.80 -9.36
CA VAL A 231 -21.54 -7.59 -9.01
C VAL A 231 -21.41 -7.50 -7.50
N VAL A 232 -20.26 -7.04 -7.02
CA VAL A 232 -20.02 -6.88 -5.57
C VAL A 232 -19.60 -5.45 -5.28
N ALA A 233 -20.29 -4.82 -4.33
CA ALA A 233 -19.93 -3.52 -3.79
C ALA A 233 -19.36 -3.67 -2.38
N VAL A 234 -18.13 -3.21 -2.18
CA VAL A 234 -17.44 -3.25 -0.89
C VAL A 234 -17.43 -1.84 -0.31
N SER A 235 -17.93 -1.71 0.92
CA SER A 235 -17.93 -0.44 1.64
C SER A 235 -16.82 -0.44 2.68
N TYR A 236 -16.00 0.60 2.67
CA TYR A 236 -14.84 0.77 3.52
C TYR A 236 -15.06 1.90 4.52
N SER A 237 -14.73 1.66 5.78
CA SER A 237 -14.45 2.73 6.74
C SER A 237 -13.03 3.24 6.50
N ALA A 238 -12.80 4.53 6.72
CA ALA A 238 -11.50 5.13 6.53
C ALA A 238 -11.02 5.89 7.77
N VAL A 239 -9.70 5.89 7.97
CA VAL A 239 -9.00 6.64 8.99
C VAL A 239 -7.86 7.39 8.32
N VAL A 240 -7.67 8.66 8.65
CA VAL A 240 -6.61 9.51 8.10
C VAL A 240 -5.62 9.87 9.20
N ASP A 241 -4.36 9.54 8.96
CA ASP A 241 -3.22 9.88 9.82
C ASP A 241 -2.50 11.12 9.25
N PHE A 242 -2.50 12.21 10.03
CA PHE A 242 -1.77 13.46 9.75
C PHE A 242 -0.41 13.51 10.47
N GLY A 243 0.13 12.36 10.88
CA GLY A 243 1.39 12.22 11.59
C GLY A 243 1.32 12.85 12.97
N VAL A 244 2.17 13.86 13.20
CA VAL A 244 2.25 14.57 14.49
C VAL A 244 0.93 15.25 14.89
N TRP A 245 0.04 15.51 13.92
CA TRP A 245 -1.26 16.16 14.14
C TRP A 245 -2.39 15.18 14.53
N GLY A 246 -2.10 13.87 14.54
CA GLY A 246 -3.00 12.84 15.02
C GLY A 246 -3.76 12.10 13.91
N VAL A 247 -4.62 11.20 14.37
CA VAL A 247 -5.36 10.25 13.55
C VAL A 247 -6.86 10.50 13.71
N TYR A 248 -7.56 10.69 12.59
CA TYR A 248 -8.97 11.10 12.56
C TYR A 248 -9.82 10.11 11.76
N PRO A 249 -10.99 9.70 12.28
CA PRO A 249 -11.92 8.90 11.49
C PRO A 249 -12.56 9.74 10.38
N VAL A 250 -12.91 9.07 9.29
CA VAL A 250 -13.70 9.65 8.21
C VAL A 250 -15.17 9.34 8.45
N ASP A 251 -16.02 10.37 8.40
CA ASP A 251 -17.46 10.22 8.43
C ASP A 251 -17.96 9.66 7.10
N GLY A 252 -18.75 8.57 7.17
CA GLY A 252 -19.28 7.89 5.99
C GLY A 252 -18.49 6.65 5.57
N LEU A 253 -18.89 6.06 4.45
CA LEU A 253 -18.23 4.89 3.87
C LEU A 253 -17.86 5.18 2.42
N VAL A 254 -16.68 4.71 2.02
CA VAL A 254 -16.25 4.73 0.62
C VAL A 254 -16.61 3.41 -0.01
N THR A 255 -17.34 3.43 -1.12
CA THR A 255 -17.77 2.21 -1.81
C THR A 255 -16.96 1.99 -3.08
N ALA A 256 -16.40 0.79 -3.24
CA ALA A 256 -15.78 0.31 -4.48
C ALA A 256 -16.60 -0.85 -5.05
N THR A 257 -16.97 -0.77 -6.33
CA THR A 257 -17.82 -1.76 -7.01
C THR A 257 -17.02 -2.53 -8.04
N SER A 258 -17.12 -3.86 -8.03
CA SER A 258 -16.44 -4.73 -8.99
C SER A 258 -16.93 -4.54 -10.43
N ALA A 259 -16.13 -4.98 -11.39
CA ALA A 259 -16.51 -4.97 -12.81
C ALA A 259 -17.62 -5.99 -13.18
N GLY A 260 -17.95 -6.89 -12.25
CA GLY A 260 -18.90 -8.00 -12.46
C GLY A 260 -18.25 -9.29 -12.95
N SER A 261 -18.90 -10.43 -12.67
CA SER A 261 -18.56 -11.75 -13.21
C SER A 261 -19.78 -12.39 -13.84
N SER A 262 -19.65 -12.82 -15.09
CA SER A 262 -20.76 -13.43 -15.82
C SER A 262 -20.95 -14.88 -15.39
N VAL A 263 -22.19 -15.25 -15.09
CA VAL A 263 -22.60 -16.57 -14.63
C VAL A 263 -23.64 -17.14 -15.57
N ARG A 264 -23.39 -18.36 -16.06
CA ARG A 264 -24.35 -19.13 -16.83
C ARG A 264 -25.02 -20.17 -15.94
N VAL A 265 -26.33 -20.01 -15.76
CA VAL A 265 -27.15 -20.94 -14.98
C VAL A 265 -27.68 -22.02 -15.91
N VAL A 266 -27.35 -23.28 -15.61
CA VAL A 266 -27.73 -24.47 -16.38
C VAL A 266 -28.60 -25.39 -15.55
N GLU A 267 -29.29 -26.31 -16.22
CA GLU A 267 -29.96 -27.45 -15.56
C GLU A 267 -29.08 -28.68 -15.71
N ALA A 268 -28.93 -29.44 -14.63
CA ALA A 268 -28.30 -30.74 -14.67
C ALA A 268 -29.35 -31.81 -15.01
N HIS A 269 -29.08 -32.62 -16.02
CA HIS A 269 -29.85 -33.82 -16.32
C HIS A 269 -28.96 -35.03 -16.12
N THR A 270 -29.43 -36.02 -15.36
CA THR A 270 -28.77 -37.32 -15.24
C THR A 270 -29.42 -38.29 -16.23
N ALA A 271 -28.58 -39.03 -16.94
CA ALA A 271 -29.00 -40.14 -17.80
C ALA A 271 -28.30 -41.41 -17.35
N LEU A 272 -29.02 -42.54 -17.36
CA LEU A 272 -28.42 -43.84 -17.15
C LEU A 272 -27.68 -44.24 -18.43
N VAL A 273 -26.39 -44.50 -18.31
CA VAL A 273 -25.55 -45.02 -19.40
C VAL A 273 -25.35 -46.52 -19.24
N GLU A 274 -25.21 -47.22 -20.37
CA GLU A 274 -25.08 -48.68 -20.42
C GLU A 274 -23.70 -49.19 -19.95
N GLY A 275 -22.72 -48.28 -19.76
CA GLY A 275 -21.37 -48.59 -19.28
C GLY A 275 -20.54 -47.32 -19.02
N SER A 276 -19.35 -47.47 -18.43
CA SER A 276 -18.40 -46.37 -18.22
C SER A 276 -17.79 -45.84 -19.53
N CYS A 277 -17.21 -44.63 -19.52
CA CYS A 277 -16.52 -44.09 -20.70
C CYS A 277 -15.34 -44.93 -21.20
N VAL A 278 -14.79 -45.78 -20.34
CA VAL A 278 -13.76 -46.76 -20.73
C VAL A 278 -14.37 -47.93 -21.50
N GLU A 279 -15.56 -48.38 -21.11
CA GLU A 279 -16.27 -49.52 -21.72
C GLU A 279 -17.03 -49.11 -23.00
N ASN A 280 -17.58 -47.91 -23.02
CA ASN A 280 -18.25 -47.33 -24.18
C ASN A 280 -17.81 -45.88 -24.41
N PRO A 281 -16.68 -45.65 -25.11
CA PRO A 281 -16.17 -44.31 -25.39
C PRO A 281 -17.08 -43.46 -26.28
N ALA A 282 -18.07 -44.06 -26.95
CA ALA A 282 -19.06 -43.34 -27.76
C ALA A 282 -20.39 -43.15 -27.02
N GLY A 283 -20.45 -43.48 -25.73
CA GLY A 283 -21.63 -43.36 -24.89
C GLY A 283 -21.98 -41.91 -24.55
N PRO A 284 -23.25 -41.59 -24.24
CA PRO A 284 -23.63 -40.25 -23.81
C PRO A 284 -22.86 -39.80 -22.56
N GLY A 285 -22.16 -38.66 -22.61
CA GLY A 285 -21.37 -38.13 -21.48
C GLY A 285 -19.87 -38.47 -21.52
N CYS A 286 -19.44 -39.14 -22.59
CA CYS A 286 -18.07 -39.32 -23.05
C CYS A 286 -17.94 -38.60 -24.41
#